data_AF-A0A936E5S7-F1
#
_entry.id   AF-A0A936E5S7-F1
#
_cell.length_a   1.000
_cell.length_b   1.000
_cell.length_c   1.000
_cell.angle_alpha   90.00
_cell.angle_beta   90.00
_cell.angle_gamma   90.00
#
_symmetry.space_group_name_H-M   'P 1'
#
loop_
_entity.id
_entity.type
_entity.pdbx_description
1 polymer ?
#
loop_
_entity_poly.entity_id
_entity_poly.type
_entity_poly.pdbx_seq_one_letter_code
_entity_poly.pdbx_strand_id
1 'polypeptide(L)'
;MKSMKSRVVVIPGIVRQGVLATALVVAAIACILLFNSSTMAQSSAPDREITNLEYPSVEGRKMTAVLSMPKGKGPFPIIVTIHGGKGDRELNFIRTLAVPGEISPTVNMLNEQPWAVLAVSYRAGAIFGVEEDDIVAGIRFAKTLPRIDPNRVGVLGGSHGGMLALRAAEMMGKEIVGVAAGSPWMTNPRVYLYGDQTAPPLSQISPQALKWLLETFRKPLLQTIEIARRMSKVEIDKMLNEHSIEDNAEKIVVPVLFLTSLADVQVPHILVQPTIAKLKAAKRDVTVYTADKSLHGFYWGRNIDGGARAGMGPKTPVELEEEATARAEILKFFKRCFDGKKK
;
A
#
# COMPACT_ATOMS: atom_id res chain seq x y z
N MET A 1 -10.55 96.67 50.00
CA MET A 1 -9.94 95.89 51.11
C MET A 1 -9.59 94.51 50.59
N LYS A 2 -8.52 93.81 50.97
CA LYS A 2 -7.23 94.19 51.61
C LYS A 2 -6.10 93.76 50.63
N SER A 3 -4.89 94.30 50.74
CA SER A 3 -3.76 93.95 49.87
C SER A 3 -2.70 93.12 50.60
N MET A 4 -1.86 92.40 49.84
CA MET A 4 -0.47 92.09 50.19
C MET A 4 0.38 91.93 48.91
N LYS A 5 1.71 92.07 49.00
CA LYS A 5 2.65 92.20 47.87
C LYS A 5 3.95 91.39 48.09
N SER A 6 4.41 90.64 47.08
CA SER A 6 5.81 90.20 46.84
C SER A 6 5.83 89.27 45.59
N ARG A 7 6.51 89.49 44.44
CA ARG A 7 7.68 90.27 43.95
C ARG A 7 9.02 89.48 44.01
N VAL A 8 9.92 89.69 43.01
CA VAL A 8 11.27 89.05 42.77
C VAL A 8 11.18 87.63 42.12
N VAL A 9 11.99 87.14 41.14
CA VAL A 9 13.00 87.61 40.12
C VAL A 9 13.14 86.50 39.02
N VAL A 10 13.82 86.58 37.85
CA VAL A 10 13.77 87.51 36.68
C VAL A 10 14.92 87.19 35.64
N ILE A 11 14.58 86.55 34.49
CA ILE A 11 15.30 86.55 33.17
C ILE A 11 16.71 85.83 33.11
N PRO A 12 17.44 85.65 31.97
CA PRO A 12 17.22 84.85 30.73
C PRO A 12 18.24 83.69 30.45
N GLY A 13 18.02 82.92 29.36
CA GLY A 13 19.07 82.24 28.54
C GLY A 13 18.71 80.80 28.13
N ILE A 14 18.70 80.29 26.87
CA ILE A 14 19.43 80.48 25.58
C ILE A 14 20.52 79.40 25.32
N VAL A 15 20.31 78.59 24.26
CA VAL A 15 21.09 77.43 23.74
C VAL A 15 21.37 76.26 24.73
N ARG A 16 21.64 75.01 24.30
CA ARG A 16 21.97 74.49 22.95
C ARG A 16 21.36 73.10 22.67
N GLN A 17 21.47 72.68 21.41
CA GLN A 17 21.03 71.41 20.81
C GLN A 17 21.41 70.16 21.63
N GLY A 18 20.49 69.20 21.71
CA GLY A 18 20.73 67.82 22.17
C GLY A 18 19.59 66.91 21.74
N VAL A 19 19.88 65.82 21.03
CA VAL A 19 18.86 64.91 20.46
C VAL A 19 18.59 63.75 21.42
N LEU A 20 17.33 63.58 21.85
CA LEU A 20 16.66 62.27 22.06
C LEU A 20 15.17 62.47 22.46
N ALA A 21 14.40 61.38 22.48
CA ALA A 21 13.05 61.25 23.08
C ALA A 21 11.79 61.66 22.27
N THR A 22 11.62 61.12 21.06
CA THR A 22 10.28 60.79 20.50
C THR A 22 9.99 59.29 20.67
N ALA A 23 9.93 58.85 21.92
CA ALA A 23 9.84 57.43 22.30
C ALA A 23 8.52 57.07 23.02
N LEU A 24 7.38 57.30 22.34
CA LEU A 24 6.04 56.79 22.69
C LEU A 24 5.14 56.84 21.43
N VAL A 25 4.06 56.05 21.40
CA VAL A 25 3.05 55.87 20.32
C VAL A 25 3.35 54.81 19.23
N VAL A 26 4.57 54.62 18.71
CA VAL A 26 4.81 53.62 17.62
C VAL A 26 4.70 52.15 18.10
N ALA A 27 4.85 51.90 19.40
CA ALA A 27 4.94 50.56 19.99
C ALA A 27 3.67 49.68 19.92
N ALA A 28 2.54 50.20 19.42
CA ALA A 28 1.25 49.49 19.44
C ALA A 28 0.86 48.78 18.13
N ILE A 29 1.58 49.02 17.01
CA ILE A 29 1.23 48.46 15.68
C ILE A 29 2.28 47.44 15.19
N ALA A 30 3.47 47.39 15.79
CA ALA A 30 4.57 46.50 15.39
C ALA A 30 4.61 45.12 16.11
N CYS A 31 3.65 44.82 17.00
CA CYS A 31 3.61 43.57 17.79
C CYS A 31 2.46 42.62 17.40
N ILE A 32 1.80 42.87 16.27
CA ILE A 32 0.86 41.94 15.62
C ILE A 32 1.36 41.78 14.17
N LEU A 33 1.15 40.60 13.56
CA LEU A 33 1.67 40.19 12.24
C LEU A 33 3.14 39.75 12.17
N LEU A 34 3.81 39.49 13.31
CA LEU A 34 4.83 38.42 13.38
C LEU A 34 4.17 37.04 13.55
N PHE A 35 3.12 36.78 12.75
CA PHE A 35 2.80 35.40 12.41
C PHE A 35 3.95 34.89 11.56
N ASN A 36 4.69 33.91 12.08
CA ASN A 36 5.55 33.10 11.23
C ASN A 36 4.65 32.40 10.21
N SER A 37 4.59 32.96 9.00
CA SER A 37 4.21 32.25 7.79
C SER A 37 5.29 31.21 7.48
N SER A 38 5.41 30.23 8.38
CA SER A 38 5.77 28.87 8.02
C SER A 38 4.70 28.41 7.03
N THR A 39 4.87 28.82 5.78
CA THR A 39 4.29 28.11 4.65
C THR A 39 4.69 26.67 4.84
N MET A 40 3.73 25.85 5.25
CA MET A 40 3.82 24.41 5.13
C MET A 40 4.17 24.17 3.67
N ALA A 41 5.44 23.89 3.40
CA ALA A 41 5.93 23.68 2.06
C ALA A 41 5.15 22.47 1.55
N GLN A 42 4.14 22.74 0.72
CA GLN A 42 3.23 21.73 0.21
C GLN A 42 4.06 20.91 -0.77
N SER A 43 4.71 19.89 -0.21
CA SER A 43 5.75 19.11 -0.88
C SER A 43 5.13 18.53 -2.13
N SER A 44 5.43 19.15 -3.27
CA SER A 44 5.02 18.63 -4.56
C SER A 44 5.53 17.20 -4.67
N ALA A 45 4.70 16.33 -5.27
CA ALA A 45 5.10 14.95 -5.50
C ALA A 45 6.46 14.95 -6.23
N PRO A 46 7.46 14.18 -5.76
CA PRO A 46 8.79 14.24 -6.33
C PRO A 46 8.75 13.86 -7.81
N ASP A 47 9.35 14.70 -8.64
CA ASP A 47 9.54 14.49 -10.07
C ASP A 47 9.92 13.03 -10.37
N ARG A 48 9.27 12.43 -11.37
CA ARG A 48 9.45 11.00 -11.68
C ARG A 48 10.21 10.75 -12.97
N GLU A 49 11.08 9.75 -12.91
CA GLU A 49 11.63 9.04 -14.05
C GLU A 49 10.86 7.73 -14.21
N ILE A 50 10.21 7.53 -15.36
CA ILE A 50 9.42 6.33 -15.64
C ILE A 50 10.17 5.44 -16.63
N THR A 51 10.35 4.16 -16.30
CA THR A 51 11.09 3.21 -17.14
C THR A 51 10.31 1.91 -17.29
N ASN A 52 10.09 1.46 -18.53
CA ASN A 52 9.65 0.09 -18.81
C ASN A 52 10.89 -0.82 -18.75
N LEU A 53 10.81 -1.93 -18.04
CA LEU A 53 11.93 -2.83 -17.75
C LEU A 53 11.55 -4.28 -18.06
N GLU A 54 12.57 -5.11 -18.23
CA GLU A 54 12.46 -6.57 -18.18
C GLU A 54 13.44 -7.07 -17.12
N TYR A 55 13.06 -8.11 -16.38
CA TYR A 55 13.96 -8.82 -15.47
C TYR A 55 13.99 -10.32 -15.79
N PRO A 56 15.14 -11.01 -15.64
CA PRO A 56 15.19 -12.45 -15.80
C PRO A 56 14.56 -13.14 -14.60
N SER A 57 13.68 -14.10 -14.86
CA SER A 57 13.15 -15.03 -13.87
C SER A 57 13.81 -16.42 -14.00
N VAL A 58 13.31 -17.40 -13.23
CA VAL A 58 13.63 -18.82 -13.39
C VAL A 58 13.46 -19.26 -14.85
N GLU A 59 14.33 -20.18 -15.26
CA GLU A 59 14.47 -20.67 -16.65
C GLU A 59 14.92 -19.57 -17.65
N GLY A 60 15.32 -18.39 -17.17
CA GLY A 60 15.73 -17.26 -18.01
C GLY A 60 14.57 -16.53 -18.68
N ARG A 61 13.31 -16.89 -18.38
CA ARG A 61 12.13 -16.20 -18.92
C ARG A 61 12.16 -14.73 -18.48
N LYS A 62 12.15 -13.81 -19.44
CA LYS A 62 12.01 -12.38 -19.14
C LYS A 62 10.60 -12.07 -18.68
N MET A 63 10.49 -11.29 -17.61
CA MET A 63 9.23 -10.78 -17.07
C MET A 63 9.21 -9.25 -17.13
N THR A 64 8.08 -8.71 -17.58
CA THR A 64 7.86 -7.26 -17.71
C THR A 64 7.76 -6.60 -16.34
N ALA A 65 8.39 -5.43 -16.18
CA ALA A 65 8.19 -4.55 -15.04
C ALA A 65 8.10 -3.08 -15.47
N VAL A 66 7.56 -2.23 -14.59
CA VAL A 66 7.51 -0.77 -14.79
C VAL A 66 7.97 -0.09 -13.52
N LEU A 67 9.01 0.72 -13.64
CA LEU A 67 9.57 1.52 -12.56
C LEU A 67 9.08 2.96 -12.64
N SER A 68 8.64 3.51 -11.51
CA SER A 68 8.60 4.94 -11.23
C SER A 68 9.64 5.26 -10.16
N MET A 69 10.69 5.98 -10.54
CA MET A 69 11.82 6.37 -9.70
C MET A 69 11.73 7.88 -9.38
N PRO A 70 11.93 8.33 -8.13
CA PRO A 70 12.08 9.75 -7.84
C PRO A 70 13.40 10.28 -8.44
N LYS A 71 13.36 11.48 -9.04
CA LYS A 71 14.58 12.20 -9.42
C LYS A 71 15.46 12.47 -8.19
N GLY A 72 16.76 12.47 -8.38
CA GLY A 72 17.76 12.69 -7.33
C GLY A 72 18.70 11.51 -7.14
N LYS A 73 19.46 11.53 -6.03
CA LYS A 73 20.58 10.59 -5.77
C LYS A 73 20.18 9.29 -5.05
N GLY A 74 19.04 9.25 -4.36
CA GLY A 74 18.70 8.15 -3.45
C GLY A 74 19.66 8.06 -2.24
N PRO A 75 19.79 6.89 -1.59
CA PRO A 75 19.08 5.64 -1.88
C PRO A 75 17.64 5.66 -1.35
N PHE A 76 16.68 5.41 -2.23
CA PHE A 76 15.24 5.43 -1.95
C PHE A 76 14.75 4.06 -1.44
N PRO A 77 13.77 4.03 -0.52
CA PRO A 77 12.90 2.87 -0.36
C PRO A 77 12.19 2.51 -1.66
N ILE A 78 11.77 1.27 -1.80
CA ILE A 78 11.00 0.79 -2.95
C ILE A 78 9.78 -0.03 -2.49
N ILE A 79 8.65 0.17 -3.16
CA ILE A 79 7.48 -0.70 -3.05
C ILE A 79 7.35 -1.47 -4.36
N VAL A 80 7.40 -2.79 -4.27
CA VAL A 80 7.08 -3.69 -5.39
C VAL A 80 5.56 -3.88 -5.41
N THR A 81 4.90 -3.56 -6.52
CA THR A 81 3.45 -3.67 -6.67
C THR A 81 3.09 -4.88 -7.52
N ILE A 82 2.17 -5.72 -7.01
CA ILE A 82 1.77 -6.98 -7.65
C ILE A 82 0.27 -6.97 -7.96
N HIS A 83 -0.06 -7.22 -9.23
CA HIS A 83 -1.43 -7.13 -9.71
C HIS A 83 -2.26 -8.38 -9.41
N GLY A 84 -3.58 -8.21 -9.43
CA GLY A 84 -4.54 -9.32 -9.35
C GLY A 84 -4.87 -9.95 -10.70
N GLY A 85 -5.65 -11.03 -10.66
CA GLY A 85 -6.13 -11.75 -11.83
C GLY A 85 -5.07 -12.63 -12.50
N LYS A 86 -5.25 -12.90 -13.80
CA LYS A 86 -4.35 -13.70 -14.62
C LYS A 86 -2.98 -13.01 -14.76
N GLY A 87 -1.89 -13.79 -14.73
CA GLY A 87 -0.55 -13.38 -15.16
C GLY A 87 -0.45 -13.08 -16.66
N ASP A 88 0.78 -12.81 -17.13
CA ASP A 88 1.12 -12.35 -18.48
C ASP A 88 0.27 -11.14 -18.93
N ARG A 89 0.14 -10.15 -18.04
CA ARG A 89 -0.57 -8.90 -18.33
C ARG A 89 0.23 -7.97 -19.23
N GLU A 90 -0.52 -7.29 -20.09
CA GLU A 90 -0.07 -6.27 -21.01
C GLU A 90 0.65 -5.11 -20.29
N LEU A 91 1.72 -4.59 -20.89
CA LEU A 91 2.57 -3.53 -20.33
C LEU A 91 1.75 -2.33 -19.82
N ASN A 92 0.72 -1.92 -20.57
CA ASN A 92 -0.14 -0.80 -20.18
C ASN A 92 -0.89 -1.05 -18.87
N PHE A 93 -1.28 -2.29 -18.57
CA PHE A 93 -1.87 -2.64 -17.28
C PHE A 93 -0.83 -2.63 -16.16
N ILE A 94 0.37 -3.17 -16.38
CA ILE A 94 1.48 -3.11 -15.42
C ILE A 94 1.82 -1.64 -15.08
N ARG A 95 1.81 -0.73 -16.06
CA ARG A 95 2.01 0.72 -15.84
C ARG A 95 1.01 1.30 -14.83
N THR A 96 -0.23 0.81 -14.77
CA THR A 96 -1.26 1.29 -13.80
C THR A 96 -1.00 0.91 -12.34
N LEU A 97 0.07 0.17 -12.04
CA LEU A 97 0.48 -0.16 -10.67
C LEU A 97 1.76 0.58 -10.22
N ALA A 98 2.40 1.38 -11.08
CA ALA A 98 3.62 2.12 -10.76
C ALA A 98 3.60 3.60 -11.18
N VAL A 99 2.96 3.93 -12.30
CA VAL A 99 2.95 5.29 -12.86
C VAL A 99 1.77 6.08 -12.30
N PRO A 100 1.97 7.31 -11.79
CA PRO A 100 0.87 8.14 -11.31
C PRO A 100 -0.03 8.59 -12.48
N GLY A 101 -1.32 8.77 -12.19
CA GLY A 101 -2.35 9.17 -13.16
C GLY A 101 -3.76 8.93 -12.63
N GLU A 102 -4.76 9.11 -13.48
CA GLU A 102 -6.19 9.10 -13.08
C GLU A 102 -6.69 7.72 -12.61
N ILE A 103 -6.00 6.64 -12.98
CA ILE A 103 -6.47 5.26 -12.81
C ILE A 103 -6.47 4.78 -11.35
N SER A 104 -5.48 5.17 -10.52
CA SER A 104 -5.32 4.65 -9.14
C SER A 104 -4.82 5.73 -8.17
N PRO A 105 -5.69 6.26 -7.29
CA PRO A 105 -5.29 7.15 -6.19
C PRO A 105 -4.27 6.52 -5.24
N THR A 106 -4.26 5.19 -5.08
CA THR A 106 -3.23 4.50 -4.29
C THR A 106 -1.85 4.64 -4.91
N VAL A 107 -1.72 4.44 -6.22
CA VAL A 107 -0.44 4.61 -6.93
C VAL A 107 0.02 6.07 -6.92
N ASN A 108 -0.91 7.04 -6.98
CA ASN A 108 -0.58 8.46 -6.82
C ASN A 108 0.01 8.73 -5.44
N MET A 109 -0.65 8.28 -4.37
CA MET A 109 -0.18 8.40 -2.99
C MET A 109 1.21 7.76 -2.77
N LEU A 110 1.50 6.60 -3.39
CA LEU A 110 2.86 6.01 -3.36
C LEU A 110 3.88 6.89 -4.09
N ASN A 111 3.47 7.55 -5.19
CA ASN A 111 4.34 8.43 -5.98
C ASN A 111 4.54 9.84 -5.36
N GLU A 112 3.67 10.26 -4.44
CA GLU A 112 3.85 11.47 -3.63
C GLU A 112 4.97 11.32 -2.58
N GLN A 113 5.29 10.09 -2.16
CA GLN A 113 6.36 9.83 -1.18
C GLN A 113 7.74 9.75 -1.88
N PRO A 114 8.87 9.97 -1.17
CA PRO A 114 10.22 9.77 -1.71
C PRO A 114 10.60 8.27 -1.82
N TRP A 115 9.72 7.49 -2.45
CA TRP A 115 9.82 6.05 -2.65
C TRP A 115 9.79 5.73 -4.15
N ALA A 116 10.56 4.74 -4.59
CA ALA A 116 10.37 4.13 -5.90
C ALA A 116 9.17 3.17 -5.87
N VAL A 117 8.51 3.01 -7.00
CA VAL A 117 7.43 2.02 -7.19
C VAL A 117 7.77 1.14 -8.39
N LEU A 118 7.84 -0.17 -8.20
CA LEU A 118 8.11 -1.14 -9.27
C LEU A 118 6.95 -2.11 -9.40
N ALA A 119 6.14 -1.92 -10.45
CA ALA A 119 5.12 -2.89 -10.81
C ALA A 119 5.77 -4.07 -11.54
N VAL A 120 5.49 -5.29 -11.10
CA VAL A 120 6.02 -6.52 -11.72
C VAL A 120 4.89 -7.37 -12.30
N SER A 121 5.17 -8.00 -13.45
CA SER A 121 4.35 -9.06 -14.03
C SER A 121 4.88 -10.44 -13.60
N TYR A 122 4.04 -11.46 -13.69
CA TYR A 122 4.31 -12.87 -13.43
C TYR A 122 3.61 -13.73 -14.50
N ARG A 123 4.08 -14.94 -14.79
CA ARG A 123 3.54 -15.75 -15.90
C ARG A 123 2.16 -16.35 -15.62
N ALA A 124 1.35 -16.53 -16.66
CA ALA A 124 0.04 -17.16 -16.53
C ALA A 124 0.11 -18.70 -16.40
N GLY A 125 -0.90 -19.31 -15.76
CA GLY A 125 -1.08 -20.77 -15.68
C GLY A 125 -0.22 -21.49 -14.64
N ALA A 126 0.69 -20.77 -13.98
CA ALA A 126 1.68 -21.31 -13.05
C ALA A 126 1.22 -21.38 -11.58
N ILE A 127 -0.09 -21.23 -11.30
CA ILE A 127 -0.67 -21.27 -9.94
C ILE A 127 -0.17 -22.48 -9.16
N PHE A 128 0.30 -22.27 -7.93
CA PHE A 128 1.07 -23.24 -7.15
C PHE A 128 2.33 -23.69 -7.92
N GLY A 129 3.29 -22.77 -8.05
CA GLY A 129 4.49 -22.96 -8.87
C GLY A 129 5.14 -21.63 -9.27
N VAL A 130 5.83 -21.65 -10.41
CA VAL A 130 6.83 -20.65 -10.85
C VAL A 130 6.35 -19.18 -11.03
N GLU A 131 5.06 -18.86 -10.85
CA GLU A 131 4.65 -17.45 -10.68
C GLU A 131 5.11 -16.88 -9.33
N GLU A 132 5.26 -17.72 -8.29
CA GLU A 132 5.84 -17.32 -7.01
C GLU A 132 7.33 -17.01 -7.17
N ASP A 133 8.04 -17.82 -7.96
CA ASP A 133 9.45 -17.57 -8.32
C ASP A 133 9.61 -16.32 -9.20
N ASP A 134 8.69 -16.06 -10.14
CA ASP A 134 8.67 -14.80 -10.92
C ASP A 134 8.60 -13.59 -9.97
N ILE A 135 7.70 -13.62 -8.98
CA ILE A 135 7.58 -12.54 -7.98
C ILE A 135 8.84 -12.41 -7.10
N VAL A 136 9.40 -13.51 -6.61
CA VAL A 136 10.64 -13.49 -5.82
C VAL A 136 11.81 -12.95 -6.65
N ALA A 137 11.91 -13.30 -7.93
CA ALA A 137 12.88 -12.75 -8.86
C ALA A 137 12.67 -11.24 -9.10
N GLY A 138 11.43 -10.79 -9.26
CA GLY A 138 11.09 -9.36 -9.42
C GLY A 138 11.43 -8.52 -8.19
N ILE A 139 11.20 -9.05 -6.99
CA ILE A 139 11.57 -8.41 -5.72
C ILE A 139 13.10 -8.39 -5.54
N ARG A 140 13.82 -9.45 -5.94
CA ARG A 140 15.29 -9.45 -5.92
C ARG A 140 15.90 -8.53 -6.99
N PHE A 141 15.29 -8.42 -8.16
CA PHE A 141 15.66 -7.44 -9.18
C PHE A 141 15.50 -5.99 -8.67
N ALA A 142 14.42 -5.69 -7.95
CA ALA A 142 14.22 -4.39 -7.31
C ALA A 142 15.40 -3.97 -6.41
N LYS A 143 16.03 -4.95 -5.72
CA LYS A 143 17.20 -4.75 -4.85
C LYS A 143 18.51 -4.49 -5.62
N THR A 144 18.55 -4.74 -6.94
CA THR A 144 19.70 -4.45 -7.80
C THR A 144 19.62 -3.11 -8.54
N LEU A 145 18.47 -2.43 -8.48
CA LEU A 145 18.26 -1.18 -9.22
C LEU A 145 19.12 -0.02 -8.65
N PRO A 146 19.73 0.82 -9.51
CA PRO A 146 20.50 1.97 -9.07
C PRO A 146 19.61 2.98 -8.34
N ARG A 147 20.16 3.60 -7.28
CA ARG A 147 19.47 4.51 -6.35
C ARG A 147 18.40 3.86 -5.44
N ILE A 148 18.27 2.54 -5.41
CA ILE A 148 17.44 1.83 -4.42
C ILE A 148 18.26 1.46 -3.18
N ASP A 149 17.61 1.47 -2.02
CA ASP A 149 18.13 0.82 -0.81
C ASP A 149 17.64 -0.64 -0.75
N PRO A 150 18.52 -1.63 -0.95
CA PRO A 150 18.14 -3.05 -0.96
C PRO A 150 17.63 -3.56 0.40
N ASN A 151 17.74 -2.77 1.47
CA ASN A 151 17.24 -3.10 2.81
C ASN A 151 15.81 -2.59 3.06
N ARG A 152 15.33 -1.62 2.27
CA ARG A 152 14.02 -0.95 2.41
C ARG A 152 13.11 -1.28 1.22
N VAL A 153 12.81 -2.58 1.07
CA VAL A 153 11.90 -3.14 0.05
C VAL A 153 10.60 -3.60 0.68
N GLY A 154 9.49 -2.94 0.37
CA GLY A 154 8.13 -3.36 0.74
C GLY A 154 7.39 -3.98 -0.44
N VAL A 155 6.32 -4.74 -0.18
CA VAL A 155 5.50 -5.35 -1.24
C VAL A 155 4.02 -5.02 -1.02
N LEU A 156 3.34 -4.50 -2.05
CA LEU A 156 1.89 -4.23 -2.06
C LEU A 156 1.22 -5.08 -3.13
N GLY A 157 0.46 -6.09 -2.70
CA GLY A 157 -0.25 -7.01 -3.58
C GLY A 157 -1.77 -6.89 -3.43
N GLY A 158 -2.51 -7.15 -4.52
CA GLY A 158 -3.98 -7.18 -4.50
C GLY A 158 -4.57 -8.43 -5.16
N SER A 159 -5.62 -9.02 -4.58
CA SER A 159 -6.28 -10.24 -5.09
C SER A 159 -5.28 -11.42 -5.14
N HIS A 160 -5.13 -12.10 -6.28
CA HIS A 160 -4.04 -13.05 -6.56
C HIS A 160 -2.65 -12.46 -6.28
N GLY A 161 -2.41 -11.19 -6.64
CA GLY A 161 -1.16 -10.51 -6.29
C GLY A 161 -0.97 -10.30 -4.78
N GLY A 162 -2.06 -10.25 -4.00
CA GLY A 162 -2.02 -10.22 -2.54
C GLY A 162 -1.64 -11.57 -1.93
N MET A 163 -2.07 -12.67 -2.56
CA MET A 163 -1.63 -14.04 -2.27
C MET A 163 -0.12 -14.16 -2.54
N LEU A 164 0.32 -13.79 -3.75
CA LEU A 164 1.73 -13.83 -4.16
C LEU A 164 2.62 -12.94 -3.28
N ALA A 165 2.13 -11.78 -2.80
CA ALA A 165 2.86 -10.93 -1.86
C ALA A 165 3.08 -11.61 -0.49
N LEU A 166 2.08 -12.36 0.01
CA LEU A 166 2.21 -13.13 1.25
C LEU A 166 3.11 -14.34 1.07
N ARG A 167 3.06 -15.03 -0.08
CA ARG A 167 4.01 -16.09 -0.45
C ARG A 167 5.45 -15.58 -0.54
N ALA A 168 5.68 -14.40 -1.11
CA ALA A 168 6.99 -13.76 -1.08
C ALA A 168 7.46 -13.45 0.36
N ALA A 169 6.56 -13.04 1.26
CA ALA A 169 6.88 -12.87 2.69
C ALA A 169 7.29 -14.18 3.39
N GLU A 170 6.65 -15.29 3.03
CA GLU A 170 7.01 -16.64 3.49
C GLU A 170 8.37 -17.10 2.94
N MET A 171 8.56 -17.00 1.62
CA MET A 171 9.76 -17.50 0.92
C MET A 171 11.02 -16.66 1.16
N MET A 172 10.87 -15.34 1.37
CA MET A 172 12.00 -14.40 1.47
C MET A 172 12.26 -13.92 2.90
N GLY A 173 11.30 -14.05 3.82
CA GLY A 173 11.43 -13.61 5.21
C GLY A 173 11.95 -12.18 5.35
N LYS A 174 13.08 -12.00 6.05
CA LYS A 174 13.66 -10.68 6.38
C LYS A 174 14.36 -9.97 5.20
N GLU A 175 14.40 -10.56 4.01
CA GLU A 175 14.89 -9.91 2.78
C GLU A 175 14.07 -8.66 2.38
N ILE A 176 12.80 -8.59 2.80
CA ILE A 176 11.89 -7.45 2.65
C ILE A 176 11.61 -6.80 4.02
N VAL A 177 10.86 -5.70 4.05
CA VAL A 177 10.51 -4.99 5.31
C VAL A 177 9.06 -5.18 5.78
N GLY A 178 8.16 -5.62 4.90
CA GLY A 178 6.75 -5.78 5.22
C GLY A 178 5.88 -5.87 3.97
N VAL A 179 4.69 -6.45 4.14
CA VAL A 179 3.74 -6.72 3.06
C VAL A 179 2.37 -6.09 3.35
N ALA A 180 1.81 -5.40 2.36
CA ALA A 180 0.41 -5.02 2.35
C ALA A 180 -0.35 -5.92 1.35
N ALA A 181 -1.36 -6.64 1.85
CA ALA A 181 -2.14 -7.62 1.11
C ALA A 181 -3.61 -7.19 1.04
N GLY A 182 -4.02 -6.68 -0.11
CA GLY A 182 -5.40 -6.31 -0.41
C GLY A 182 -6.20 -7.53 -0.89
N SER A 183 -7.25 -7.90 -0.15
CA SER A 183 -8.12 -9.06 -0.37
C SER A 183 -7.37 -10.28 -0.93
N PRO A 184 -6.37 -10.82 -0.20
CA PRO A 184 -5.51 -11.88 -0.70
C PRO A 184 -6.33 -13.14 -0.99
N TRP A 185 -6.43 -13.48 -2.27
CA TRP A 185 -7.20 -14.64 -2.73
C TRP A 185 -6.56 -15.93 -2.21
N MET A 186 -7.38 -16.94 -1.88
CA MET A 186 -6.90 -18.32 -1.69
C MET A 186 -5.80 -18.51 -0.63
N THR A 187 -5.81 -17.73 0.48
CA THR A 187 -4.80 -17.90 1.55
C THR A 187 -4.77 -19.29 2.19
N ASN A 188 -5.87 -20.05 2.08
CA ASN A 188 -5.92 -21.49 2.29
C ASN A 188 -6.47 -22.17 1.02
N PRO A 189 -5.63 -22.78 0.17
CA PRO A 189 -6.08 -23.36 -1.10
C PRO A 189 -6.92 -24.62 -0.89
N ARG A 190 -6.72 -25.35 0.23
CA ARG A 190 -7.51 -26.52 0.60
C ARG A 190 -8.97 -26.16 0.89
N VAL A 191 -9.22 -25.06 1.62
CA VAL A 191 -10.58 -24.53 1.85
C VAL A 191 -11.22 -24.10 0.52
N TYR A 192 -10.50 -23.36 -0.32
CA TYR A 192 -11.03 -22.88 -1.60
C TYR A 192 -11.39 -24.00 -2.57
N LEU A 193 -10.57 -25.06 -2.67
CA LEU A 193 -10.75 -26.15 -3.63
C LEU A 193 -11.59 -27.32 -3.11
N TYR A 194 -11.38 -27.74 -1.87
CA TYR A 194 -11.96 -28.97 -1.30
C TYR A 194 -12.78 -28.76 -0.02
N GLY A 195 -12.90 -27.52 0.47
CA GLY A 195 -13.69 -27.22 1.66
C GLY A 195 -15.17 -27.56 1.48
N ASP A 196 -15.75 -28.16 2.53
CA ASP A 196 -17.17 -28.42 2.68
C ASP A 196 -17.96 -27.11 2.73
N GLN A 197 -19.01 -27.02 1.91
CA GLN A 197 -19.85 -25.82 1.77
C GLN A 197 -20.82 -25.65 2.95
N THR A 198 -21.06 -26.70 3.72
CA THR A 198 -21.93 -26.69 4.91
C THR A 198 -21.18 -26.31 6.19
N ALA A 199 -19.85 -26.33 6.17
CA ALA A 199 -18.99 -25.99 7.29
C ALA A 199 -18.40 -24.56 7.18
N PRO A 200 -18.13 -23.88 8.31
CA PRO A 200 -17.34 -22.65 8.32
C PRO A 200 -15.93 -22.86 7.73
N PRO A 201 -15.36 -21.87 7.01
CA PRO A 201 -15.93 -20.54 6.75
C PRO A 201 -16.86 -20.48 5.53
N LEU A 202 -17.01 -21.57 4.76
CA LEU A 202 -17.79 -21.57 3.50
C LEU A 202 -19.31 -21.51 3.70
N SER A 203 -19.84 -22.00 4.82
CA SER A 203 -21.26 -21.82 5.17
C SER A 203 -21.61 -20.41 5.66
N GLN A 204 -20.61 -19.51 5.74
CA GLN A 204 -20.74 -18.15 6.28
C GLN A 204 -20.50 -17.05 5.23
N ILE A 205 -20.14 -17.41 3.98
CA ILE A 205 -20.09 -16.46 2.86
C ILE A 205 -21.47 -16.30 2.21
N SER A 206 -21.69 -15.17 1.52
CA SER A 206 -22.97 -14.94 0.83
C SER A 206 -23.19 -15.96 -0.30
N PRO A 207 -24.46 -16.28 -0.67
CA PRO A 207 -24.73 -17.18 -1.79
C PRO A 207 -24.11 -16.74 -3.12
N GLN A 208 -23.97 -15.42 -3.33
CA GLN A 208 -23.29 -14.85 -4.49
C GLN A 208 -21.78 -15.14 -4.47
N ALA A 209 -21.13 -14.98 -3.31
CA ALA A 209 -19.72 -15.29 -3.13
C ALA A 209 -19.43 -16.80 -3.21
N LEU A 210 -20.32 -17.64 -2.67
CA LEU A 210 -20.24 -19.09 -2.82
C LEU A 210 -20.36 -19.49 -4.29
N LYS A 211 -21.34 -18.97 -5.02
CA LYS A 211 -21.48 -19.22 -6.47
C LYS A 211 -20.23 -18.79 -7.23
N TRP A 212 -19.71 -17.59 -6.97
CA TRP A 212 -18.48 -17.07 -7.60
C TRP A 212 -17.27 -17.96 -7.30
N LEU A 213 -17.05 -18.35 -6.04
CA LEU A 213 -15.97 -19.26 -5.64
C LEU A 213 -16.07 -20.61 -6.35
N LEU A 214 -17.26 -21.19 -6.43
CA LEU A 214 -17.48 -22.50 -7.04
C LEU A 214 -17.33 -22.49 -8.56
N GLU A 215 -17.87 -21.47 -9.23
CA GLU A 215 -17.93 -21.40 -10.70
C GLU A 215 -16.69 -20.76 -11.33
N THR A 216 -16.20 -19.64 -10.78
CA THR A 216 -15.08 -18.89 -11.35
C THR A 216 -13.73 -19.49 -10.96
N PHE A 217 -13.61 -20.09 -9.77
CA PHE A 217 -12.32 -20.59 -9.26
C PHE A 217 -12.26 -22.11 -9.06
N ARG A 218 -13.18 -22.71 -8.28
CA ARG A 218 -13.07 -24.13 -7.90
C ARG A 218 -13.13 -25.06 -9.10
N LYS A 219 -14.19 -24.99 -9.93
CA LYS A 219 -14.35 -25.88 -11.09
C LYS A 219 -13.17 -25.78 -12.09
N PRO A 220 -12.74 -24.59 -12.57
CA PRO A 220 -11.65 -24.50 -13.54
C PRO A 220 -10.27 -24.89 -12.97
N LEU A 221 -10.00 -24.59 -11.70
CA LEU A 221 -8.69 -24.90 -11.09
C LEU A 221 -8.57 -26.39 -10.74
N LEU A 222 -9.63 -27.05 -10.26
CA LEU A 222 -9.65 -28.52 -10.12
C LEU A 222 -9.43 -29.21 -11.46
N GLN A 223 -10.16 -28.82 -12.52
CA GLN A 223 -9.95 -29.33 -13.88
C GLN A 223 -8.49 -29.16 -14.35
N THR A 224 -7.85 -28.04 -14.01
CA THR A 224 -6.44 -27.79 -14.35
C THR A 224 -5.49 -28.70 -13.57
N ILE A 225 -5.72 -28.93 -12.28
CA ILE A 225 -4.83 -29.72 -11.42
C ILE A 225 -4.99 -31.22 -11.68
N GLU A 226 -6.23 -31.72 -11.70
CA GLU A 226 -6.53 -33.16 -11.78
C GLU A 226 -6.32 -33.70 -13.20
N ILE A 227 -6.84 -33.01 -14.22
CA ILE A 227 -6.84 -33.51 -15.61
C ILE A 227 -5.63 -33.01 -16.40
N ALA A 228 -5.32 -31.71 -16.35
CA ALA A 228 -4.24 -31.15 -17.17
C ALA A 228 -2.83 -31.38 -16.59
N ARG A 229 -2.66 -31.27 -15.26
CA ARG A 229 -1.37 -31.58 -14.59
C ARG A 229 -1.20 -33.05 -14.18
N ARG A 230 -2.27 -33.87 -14.22
CA ARG A 230 -2.27 -35.32 -13.91
C ARG A 230 -1.69 -35.69 -12.53
N MET A 231 -1.84 -34.81 -11.54
CA MET A 231 -1.30 -35.02 -10.20
C MET A 231 -2.11 -36.09 -9.44
N SER A 232 -1.44 -36.98 -8.72
CA SER A 232 -2.12 -37.89 -7.77
C SER A 232 -2.65 -37.12 -6.55
N LYS A 233 -3.61 -37.70 -5.83
CA LYS A 233 -4.16 -37.09 -4.60
C LYS A 233 -3.08 -36.72 -3.59
N VAL A 234 -2.03 -37.53 -3.43
CA VAL A 234 -0.94 -37.26 -2.47
C VAL A 234 -0.10 -36.06 -2.90
N GLU A 235 0.16 -35.90 -4.20
CA GLU A 235 0.88 -34.73 -4.74
C GLU A 235 0.03 -33.46 -4.64
N ILE A 236 -1.29 -33.57 -4.87
CA ILE A 236 -2.23 -32.47 -4.63
C ILE A 236 -2.24 -32.10 -3.15
N ASP A 237 -2.43 -33.07 -2.25
CA ASP A 237 -2.48 -32.82 -0.80
C ASP A 237 -1.20 -32.20 -0.26
N LYS A 238 -0.03 -32.63 -0.77
CA LYS A 238 1.27 -32.02 -0.49
C LYS A 238 1.32 -30.56 -0.98
N MET A 239 1.04 -30.32 -2.27
CA MET A 239 1.07 -29.00 -2.89
C MET A 239 0.14 -28.00 -2.19
N LEU A 240 -1.09 -28.40 -1.84
CA LEU A 240 -2.03 -27.53 -1.14
C LEU A 240 -1.47 -27.08 0.22
N ASN A 241 -0.76 -27.96 0.92
CA ASN A 241 -0.17 -27.65 2.22
C ASN A 241 1.10 -26.80 2.06
N GLU A 242 1.93 -27.06 1.05
CA GLU A 242 3.16 -26.28 0.75
C GLU A 242 2.87 -24.85 0.28
N HIS A 243 1.69 -24.59 -0.30
CA HIS A 243 1.24 -23.28 -0.76
C HIS A 243 0.15 -22.62 0.13
N SER A 244 -0.18 -23.21 1.28
CA SER A 244 -1.16 -22.64 2.23
C SER A 244 -0.53 -21.56 3.11
N ILE A 245 -0.78 -20.28 2.80
CA ILE A 245 -0.35 -19.14 3.64
C ILE A 245 -0.94 -19.27 5.05
N GLU A 246 -2.14 -19.85 5.17
CA GLU A 246 -2.79 -20.12 6.45
C GLU A 246 -2.00 -21.15 7.28
N ASP A 247 -1.61 -22.29 6.69
CA ASP A 247 -0.95 -23.37 7.44
C ASP A 247 0.57 -23.18 7.64
N ASN A 248 1.17 -22.21 6.94
CA ASN A 248 2.58 -21.83 7.05
C ASN A 248 2.78 -20.42 7.65
N ALA A 249 1.77 -19.90 8.34
CA ALA A 249 1.73 -18.54 8.87
C ALA A 249 2.94 -18.19 9.77
N GLU A 250 3.52 -19.15 10.47
CA GLU A 250 4.71 -18.98 11.29
C GLU A 250 5.97 -18.64 10.49
N LYS A 251 6.05 -18.98 9.20
CA LYS A 251 7.21 -18.61 8.35
C LYS A 251 7.23 -17.13 7.97
N ILE A 252 6.07 -16.46 7.97
CA ILE A 252 5.99 -15.02 7.71
C ILE A 252 6.52 -14.27 8.93
N VAL A 253 7.75 -13.76 8.83
CA VAL A 253 8.51 -13.10 9.93
C VAL A 253 8.62 -11.58 9.79
N VAL A 254 7.88 -10.98 8.85
CA VAL A 254 7.81 -9.53 8.61
C VAL A 254 6.42 -8.97 8.95
N PRO A 255 6.29 -7.66 9.21
CA PRO A 255 4.99 -6.99 9.33
C PRO A 255 4.07 -7.26 8.14
N VAL A 256 2.77 -7.43 8.43
CA VAL A 256 1.71 -7.58 7.42
C VAL A 256 0.57 -6.62 7.70
N LEU A 257 0.12 -5.91 6.65
CA LEU A 257 -1.15 -5.19 6.62
C LEU A 257 -2.14 -5.96 5.74
N PHE A 258 -3.22 -6.48 6.32
CA PHE A 258 -4.37 -6.98 5.56
C PHE A 258 -5.34 -5.84 5.28
N LEU A 259 -5.77 -5.69 4.03
CA LEU A 259 -6.88 -4.80 3.65
C LEU A 259 -7.98 -5.69 3.06
N THR A 260 -9.08 -5.88 3.78
CA THR A 260 -10.18 -6.80 3.39
C THR A 260 -11.52 -6.06 3.37
N SER A 261 -12.59 -6.72 2.92
CA SER A 261 -13.93 -6.12 2.95
C SER A 261 -15.03 -7.16 3.22
N LEU A 262 -16.09 -6.73 3.89
CA LEU A 262 -17.32 -7.51 4.11
C LEU A 262 -18.20 -7.56 2.85
N ALA A 263 -18.06 -6.58 1.94
CA ALA A 263 -18.74 -6.53 0.65
C ALA A 263 -17.96 -7.23 -0.48
N ASP A 264 -16.80 -7.84 -0.18
CA ASP A 264 -15.98 -8.51 -1.17
C ASP A 264 -16.56 -9.88 -1.57
N VAL A 265 -17.25 -9.91 -2.71
CA VAL A 265 -17.81 -11.15 -3.28
C VAL A 265 -16.73 -12.09 -3.84
N GLN A 266 -15.55 -11.59 -4.19
CA GLN A 266 -14.51 -12.39 -4.85
C GLN A 266 -13.55 -13.05 -3.86
N VAL A 267 -13.26 -12.34 -2.75
CA VAL A 267 -12.47 -12.79 -1.61
C VAL A 267 -13.12 -12.25 -0.33
N PRO A 268 -14.23 -12.88 0.14
CA PRO A 268 -14.88 -12.47 1.39
C PRO A 268 -13.90 -12.48 2.58
N HIS A 269 -13.97 -11.45 3.43
CA HIS A 269 -13.14 -11.32 4.64
C HIS A 269 -13.01 -12.63 5.44
N ILE A 270 -14.11 -13.36 5.59
CA ILE A 270 -14.20 -14.59 6.39
C ILE A 270 -13.36 -15.76 5.83
N LEU A 271 -12.93 -15.70 4.57
CA LEU A 271 -11.98 -16.66 3.97
C LEU A 271 -10.50 -16.25 4.16
N VAL A 272 -10.25 -15.06 4.72
CA VAL A 272 -8.92 -14.52 5.07
C VAL A 272 -8.74 -14.43 6.60
N GLN A 273 -9.85 -14.34 7.34
CA GLN A 273 -9.89 -14.26 8.80
C GLN A 273 -9.13 -15.40 9.53
N PRO A 274 -9.15 -16.68 9.09
CA PRO A 274 -8.34 -17.74 9.70
C PRO A 274 -6.83 -17.49 9.60
N THR A 275 -6.36 -17.01 8.44
CA THR A 275 -4.96 -16.65 8.18
C THR A 275 -4.51 -15.50 9.07
N ILE A 276 -5.36 -14.47 9.21
CA ILE A 276 -5.15 -13.35 10.14
C ILE A 276 -5.06 -13.85 11.59
N ALA A 277 -5.91 -14.82 11.98
CA ALA A 277 -5.92 -15.38 13.32
C ALA A 277 -4.65 -16.20 13.62
N LYS A 278 -4.21 -17.09 12.71
CA LYS A 278 -2.98 -17.86 12.88
C LYS A 278 -1.73 -16.99 12.92
N LEU A 279 -1.62 -15.96 12.06
CA LEU A 279 -0.51 -14.99 12.12
C LEU A 279 -0.44 -14.25 13.47
N LYS A 280 -1.60 -13.86 14.02
CA LYS A 280 -1.69 -13.24 15.36
C LYS A 280 -1.34 -14.25 16.47
N ALA A 281 -1.78 -15.50 16.38
CA ALA A 281 -1.41 -16.56 17.32
C ALA A 281 0.10 -16.86 17.29
N ALA A 282 0.72 -16.83 16.11
CA ALA A 282 2.18 -16.89 15.90
C ALA A 282 2.93 -15.60 16.29
N LYS A 283 2.25 -14.64 16.93
CA LYS A 283 2.79 -13.37 17.45
C LYS A 283 3.50 -12.53 16.37
N ARG A 284 2.95 -12.49 15.16
CA ARG A 284 3.43 -11.61 14.07
C ARG A 284 2.82 -10.21 14.17
N ASP A 285 3.52 -9.20 13.63
CA ASP A 285 2.98 -7.84 13.51
C ASP A 285 1.91 -7.84 12.40
N VAL A 286 0.64 -7.94 12.79
CA VAL A 286 -0.51 -8.01 11.89
C VAL A 286 -1.41 -6.79 12.10
N THR A 287 -1.29 -5.82 11.20
CA THR A 287 -2.25 -4.73 11.05
C THR A 287 -3.41 -5.19 10.16
N VAL A 288 -4.65 -4.80 10.47
CA VAL A 288 -5.84 -5.19 9.68
C VAL A 288 -6.73 -3.98 9.48
N TYR A 289 -7.10 -3.72 8.25
CA TYR A 289 -8.21 -2.85 7.87
C TYR A 289 -9.30 -3.69 7.19
N THR A 290 -10.56 -3.46 7.56
CA THR A 290 -11.72 -4.10 6.93
C THR A 290 -12.74 -3.01 6.57
N ALA A 291 -13.13 -2.96 5.30
CA ALA A 291 -14.20 -2.09 4.81
C ALA A 291 -15.56 -2.82 4.88
N ASP A 292 -16.65 -2.06 5.02
CA ASP A 292 -18.01 -2.61 5.11
C ASP A 292 -18.74 -2.61 3.76
N LYS A 293 -18.44 -1.66 2.87
CA LYS A 293 -19.15 -1.46 1.58
C LYS A 293 -18.28 -1.60 0.34
N SER A 294 -16.99 -1.32 0.44
CA SER A 294 -16.10 -1.28 -0.71
C SER A 294 -15.86 -2.63 -1.36
N LEU A 295 -16.07 -2.68 -2.67
CA LEU A 295 -15.95 -3.89 -3.49
C LEU A 295 -14.48 -4.33 -3.68
N HIS A 296 -14.29 -5.56 -4.17
CA HIS A 296 -12.97 -6.13 -4.44
C HIS A 296 -12.07 -5.18 -5.27
N GLY A 297 -10.86 -4.89 -4.80
CA GLY A 297 -9.94 -3.94 -5.44
C GLY A 297 -9.89 -2.54 -4.83
N PHE A 298 -10.70 -2.23 -3.81
CA PHE A 298 -10.76 -0.92 -3.13
C PHE A 298 -9.39 -0.38 -2.65
N TYR A 299 -8.47 -1.25 -2.25
CA TYR A 299 -7.09 -0.92 -1.87
C TYR A 299 -6.26 -0.28 -3.00
N TRP A 300 -6.65 -0.45 -4.27
CA TRP A 300 -6.11 0.31 -5.41
C TRP A 300 -6.89 1.60 -5.72
N GLY A 301 -8.08 1.78 -5.13
CA GLY A 301 -8.95 2.92 -5.30
C GLY A 301 -9.41 3.20 -6.73
N ARG A 302 -9.42 2.20 -7.63
CA ARG A 302 -9.42 2.46 -9.09
C ARG A 302 -10.66 3.25 -9.52
N ASN A 303 -10.45 4.27 -10.35
CA ASN A 303 -11.51 5.23 -10.74
C ASN A 303 -12.27 4.82 -12.01
N ILE A 304 -11.74 3.85 -12.76
CA ILE A 304 -12.41 3.24 -13.91
C ILE A 304 -13.42 2.18 -13.45
N ASP A 305 -14.52 2.05 -14.20
CA ASP A 305 -15.37 0.87 -14.07
C ASP A 305 -14.66 -0.37 -14.65
N GLY A 306 -14.96 -1.55 -14.11
CA GLY A 306 -14.38 -2.82 -14.52
C GLY A 306 -13.97 -3.73 -13.37
N GLY A 307 -13.62 -4.98 -13.71
CA GLY A 307 -13.36 -6.03 -12.71
C GLY A 307 -14.59 -6.24 -11.82
N ALA A 308 -14.42 -6.21 -10.51
CA ALA A 308 -15.51 -6.35 -9.55
C ALA A 308 -16.48 -5.16 -9.48
N ARG A 309 -16.13 -4.00 -10.07
CA ARG A 309 -17.04 -2.84 -10.16
C ARG A 309 -17.96 -2.89 -11.39
N ALA A 310 -17.68 -3.72 -12.38
CA ALA A 310 -18.32 -3.67 -13.70
C ALA A 310 -19.86 -3.56 -13.62
N GLY A 311 -20.41 -2.41 -14.03
CA GLY A 311 -21.86 -2.14 -14.01
C GLY A 311 -22.46 -1.72 -12.66
N MET A 312 -21.65 -1.60 -11.59
CA MET A 312 -22.09 -1.16 -10.25
C MET A 312 -22.26 0.36 -10.13
N GLY A 313 -21.82 1.13 -11.13
CA GLY A 313 -21.96 2.58 -11.18
C GLY A 313 -20.99 3.36 -10.27
N PRO A 314 -21.27 4.65 -10.02
CA PRO A 314 -20.44 5.53 -9.21
C PRO A 314 -20.22 4.99 -7.80
N LYS A 315 -19.05 5.30 -7.21
CA LYS A 315 -18.77 4.99 -5.81
C LYS A 315 -19.66 5.85 -4.91
N THR A 316 -20.26 5.23 -3.90
CA THR A 316 -20.93 5.94 -2.80
C THR A 316 -19.93 6.71 -1.95
N PRO A 317 -20.36 7.72 -1.16
CA PRO A 317 -19.48 8.44 -0.24
C PRO A 317 -18.76 7.53 0.75
N VAL A 318 -19.43 6.46 1.22
CA VAL A 318 -18.85 5.47 2.15
C VAL A 318 -17.71 4.71 1.48
N GLU A 319 -17.88 4.24 0.24
CA GLU A 319 -16.79 3.59 -0.50
C GLU A 319 -15.60 4.53 -0.73
N LEU A 320 -15.84 5.82 -1.00
CA LEU A 320 -14.78 6.81 -1.19
C LEU A 320 -13.98 7.06 0.10
N GLU A 321 -14.66 7.11 1.25
CA GLU A 321 -14.05 7.24 2.59
C GLU A 321 -13.30 5.97 3.01
N GLU A 322 -13.87 4.80 2.76
CA GLU A 322 -13.23 3.51 3.02
C GLU A 322 -11.99 3.29 2.15
N GLU A 323 -12.04 3.66 0.86
CA GLU A 323 -10.86 3.65 -0.01
C GLU A 323 -9.80 4.68 0.42
N ALA A 324 -10.21 5.84 0.95
CA ALA A 324 -9.28 6.82 1.50
C ALA A 324 -8.59 6.32 2.77
N THR A 325 -9.33 5.68 3.67
CA THR A 325 -8.81 5.07 4.89
C THR A 325 -7.87 3.91 4.58
N ALA A 326 -8.21 3.07 3.59
CA ALA A 326 -7.33 2.03 3.06
C ALA A 326 -5.98 2.60 2.57
N ARG A 327 -6.00 3.71 1.82
CA ARG A 327 -4.77 4.40 1.39
C ARG A 327 -3.97 4.97 2.57
N ALA A 328 -4.64 5.52 3.58
CA ALA A 328 -3.99 6.06 4.78
C ALA A 328 -3.26 4.96 5.58
N GLU A 329 -3.88 3.78 5.78
CA GLU A 329 -3.22 2.67 6.46
C GLU A 329 -2.06 2.07 5.63
N ILE A 330 -2.17 1.99 4.29
CA ILE A 330 -1.04 1.61 3.42
C ILE A 330 0.15 2.57 3.60
N LEU A 331 -0.11 3.88 3.56
CA LEU A 331 0.90 4.94 3.73
C LEU A 331 1.61 4.85 5.09
N LYS A 332 0.82 4.73 6.16
CA LYS A 332 1.26 4.60 7.56
C LYS A 332 2.06 3.32 7.80
N PHE A 333 1.62 2.20 7.22
CA PHE A 333 2.30 0.91 7.29
C PHE A 333 3.67 0.95 6.62
N PHE A 334 3.78 1.43 5.38
CA PHE A 334 5.08 1.49 4.70
C PHE A 334 6.03 2.52 5.30
N LYS A 335 5.54 3.66 5.83
CA LYS A 335 6.36 4.57 6.65
C LYS A 335 6.97 3.84 7.84
N ARG A 336 6.15 3.13 8.64
CA ARG A 336 6.63 2.30 9.77
C ARG A 336 7.71 1.29 9.34
N CYS A 337 7.47 0.56 8.24
CA CYS A 337 8.39 -0.47 7.76
C CYS A 337 9.71 0.09 7.21
N PHE A 338 9.72 1.29 6.61
CA PHE A 338 10.93 1.92 6.08
C PHE A 338 11.74 2.70 7.13
N ASP A 339 11.07 3.31 8.12
CA ASP A 339 11.76 3.98 9.23
C ASP A 339 12.36 2.99 10.24
N GLY A 340 11.71 1.84 10.45
CA GLY A 340 12.16 0.78 11.38
C GLY A 340 13.44 0.02 10.99
N LYS A 341 14.06 0.35 9.85
CA LYS A 341 15.39 -0.15 9.44
C LYS A 341 16.43 0.97 9.24
N LYS A 342 16.28 2.12 9.92
CA LYS A 342 17.42 3.04 10.11
C LYS A 342 18.51 2.31 10.91
N LYS A 343 19.75 2.38 10.41
CA LYS A 343 20.92 1.67 10.96
C LYS A 343 21.36 2.26 12.29
#